data_AF-A0A849RJK2-F1
#
_entry.id   AF-A0A849RJK2-F1
#
_cell.length_a   1.000
_cell.length_b   1.000
_cell.length_c   1.000
_cell.angle_alpha   90.00
_cell.angle_beta   90.00
_cell.angle_gamma   90.00
#
_symmetry.space_group_name_H-M   'P 1'
#
loop_
_entity.id
_entity.type
_entity.pdbx_description
1 polymer ?
#
loop_
_entity_poly.entity_id
_entity_poly.type
_entity_poly.pdbx_seq_one_letter_code
_entity_poly.pdbx_strand_id
1 'polypeptide(L)' 'MITEIDLLREDIPRLEKKFGRDNPFVELLRAQLDFLQNQTVQQPLREQRHMGVVNFIKSRIQKRKNASSK' A
#
# COMPACT_ATOMS: atom_id res chain seq x y z
N MET A 1 17.50 -1.28 -8.69
CA MET A 1 16.17 -1.73 -9.17
C MET A 1 15.38 -0.47 -9.43
N ILE A 2 14.98 -0.20 -10.67
CA ILE A 2 14.17 0.97 -11.00
C ILE A 2 12.73 0.68 -10.55
N THR A 3 12.12 1.60 -9.82
CA THR A 3 10.73 1.44 -9.36
C THR A 3 9.75 2.07 -10.33
N GLU A 4 8.49 1.63 -10.29
CA GLU A 4 7.41 2.25 -11.08
C GLU A 4 7.25 3.74 -10.78
N ILE A 5 7.49 4.15 -9.53
CA ILE A 5 7.49 5.55 -9.09
C ILE A 5 8.55 6.37 -9.84
N ASP A 6 9.76 5.80 -10.02
CA ASP A 6 10.86 6.48 -10.72
C ASP A 6 10.52 6.70 -12.20
N LEU A 7 9.95 5.69 -12.85
CA LEU A 7 9.52 5.77 -14.25
C LEU A 7 8.43 6.83 -14.44
N LEU A 8 7.40 6.80 -13.60
CA LEU A 8 6.29 7.77 -13.67
C LEU A 8 6.77 9.21 -13.41
N ARG A 9 7.72 9.41 -12.49
CA ARG A 9 8.30 10.74 -12.23
C ARG A 9 9.07 11.30 -13.43
N GLU A 10 9.73 10.45 -14.21
CA GLU A 10 10.45 10.89 -15.41
C GLU A 10 9.50 11.12 -16.60
N ASP A 11 8.52 10.23 -16.78
CA ASP A 11 7.67 10.22 -17.97
C ASP A 11 6.52 11.21 -17.92
N ILE A 12 5.91 11.46 -16.76
CA ILE A 12 4.79 12.42 -16.63
C ILE A 12 5.17 13.80 -17.17
N PRO A 13 6.32 14.42 -16.81
CA PRO A 13 6.74 15.71 -17.39
C PRO A 13 6.91 15.68 -18.92
N ARG A 14 7.36 14.56 -19.49
CA ARG A 14 7.48 14.40 -20.95
C ARG A 14 6.11 14.31 -21.61
N LEU A 15 5.19 13.55 -20.99
CA LEU A 15 3.83 13.38 -21.47
C LEU A 15 3.00 14.67 -21.33
N GLU A 16 3.19 15.44 -20.26
CA GLU A 16 2.59 16.77 -20.08
C GLU A 16 2.97 17.72 -21.22
N LYS A 17 4.23 17.72 -21.64
CA LYS A 17 4.70 18.55 -22.76
C LYS A 17 4.12 18.11 -24.10
N LYS A 18 3.89 16.81 -24.28
CA LYS A 18 3.41 16.23 -25.55
C LYS A 18 1.89 16.31 -25.71
N PHE A 19 1.15 16.05 -24.64
CA PHE A 19 -0.31 15.87 -24.68
C PHE A 19 -1.09 16.96 -23.94
N GLY A 20 -0.40 17.80 -23.16
CA GLY A 20 -1.02 18.79 -22.28
C GLY A 20 -1.23 18.26 -20.86
N ARG A 21 -1.29 19.18 -19.90
CA ARG A 21 -1.48 18.84 -18.48
C ARG A 21 -2.88 18.31 -18.15
N ASP A 22 -3.86 18.69 -18.94
CA ASP A 22 -5.28 18.36 -18.77
C ASP A 22 -5.67 17.15 -19.65
N ASN A 23 -4.68 16.43 -20.18
CA ASN A 23 -4.93 15.22 -20.92
C ASN A 23 -5.36 14.11 -19.94
N PRO A 24 -6.50 13.42 -20.18
CA PRO A 24 -7.00 12.38 -19.28
C PRO A 24 -5.99 11.26 -18.99
N PHE A 25 -5.12 10.95 -19.95
CA PHE A 25 -4.06 9.96 -19.75
C PHE A 25 -2.99 10.44 -18.77
N VAL A 26 -2.59 11.71 -18.87
CA VAL A 26 -1.60 12.32 -17.98
C VAL A 26 -2.16 12.46 -16.56
N GLU A 27 -3.43 12.84 -16.42
CA GLU A 27 -4.11 12.90 -15.12
C GLU A 27 -4.19 11.53 -14.44
N LEU A 28 -4.51 10.48 -15.21
CA LEU A 28 -4.52 9.10 -14.69
C LEU A 28 -3.15 8.68 -14.15
N LEU A 29 -2.07 8.98 -14.88
CA LEU A 29 -0.71 8.63 -14.46
C LEU A 29 -0.27 9.43 -13.21
N ARG A 30 -0.67 10.70 -13.08
CA ARG A 30 -0.45 11.46 -11.84
C ARG A 30 -1.18 10.84 -10.66
N ALA A 31 -2.46 10.48 -10.84
CA ALA A 31 -3.24 9.82 -9.79
C ALA A 31 -2.63 8.47 -9.38
N GLN A 32 -2.10 7.70 -10.33
CA GLN A 32 -1.38 6.45 -10.06
C GLN A 32 -0.08 6.70 -9.29
N LEU A 33 0.69 7.72 -9.66
CA LEU A 33 1.91 8.10 -8.93
C LEU A 33 1.59 8.47 -7.48
N ASP A 34 0.55 9.29 -7.25
CA ASP A 34 0.11 9.67 -5.91
C ASP A 34 -0.37 8.45 -5.10
N PHE A 35 -1.09 7.53 -5.74
CA PHE A 35 -1.52 6.29 -5.10
C PHE A 35 -0.33 5.43 -4.64
N LEU A 36 0.67 5.23 -5.50
CA LEU A 36 1.87 4.46 -5.19
C LEU A 36 2.71 5.11 -4.07
N GLN A 37 2.84 6.44 -4.09
CA GLN A 37 3.49 7.18 -3.01
C GLN A 37 2.73 7.06 -1.68
N ASN A 38 1.39 7.11 -1.70
CA ASN A 38 0.60 6.95 -0.48
C ASN A 38 0.59 5.52 0.05
N GLN A 39 0.64 4.50 -0.83
CA GLN A 39 0.76 3.11 -0.40
C GLN A 39 2.10 2.83 0.28
N THR A 40 3.19 3.38 -0.25
CA THR A 40 4.52 3.24 0.38
C THR A 40 4.58 3.93 1.75
N VAL A 41 3.86 5.04 1.95
CA VAL A 41 3.75 5.72 3.25
C VAL A 41 2.84 4.97 4.24
N GLN A 42 1.83 4.23 3.78
CA GLN A 42 0.88 3.50 4.65
C GLN A 42 1.31 2.09 5.06
N GLN A 43 2.41 1.56 4.51
CA GLN A 43 2.90 0.23 4.87
C GLN A 43 3.25 0.01 6.36
N PRO A 44 3.66 0.99 7.21
CA PRO A 44 3.93 0.70 8.61
C PRO A 44 2.68 0.44 9.46
N LEU A 45 1.47 0.83 9.03
CA LEU A 45 0.24 0.63 9.81
C LEU A 45 -0.46 -0.72 9.58
N ARG A 46 -0.23 -1.38 8.45
CA ARG A 46 -0.86 -2.68 8.17
C ARG A 46 -0.25 -3.81 9.00
N GLU A 47 1.04 -3.74 9.31
CA GLU A 47 1.74 -4.74 10.14
C GLU A 47 1.28 -4.72 11.60
N GLN A 48 1.04 -3.53 12.19
CA GLN A 48 0.56 -3.42 13.57
C GLN A 48 -0.83 -4.05 13.76
N ARG A 49 -1.75 -3.89 12.79
CA ARG A 49 -3.08 -4.52 12.88
C ARG A 49 -3.02 -6.04 12.75
N HIS A 50 -2.09 -6.59 11.96
CA HIS A 50 -1.92 -8.04 11.85
C HIS A 50 -1.41 -8.66 13.16
N MET A 51 -0.46 -8.01 13.85
CA MET A 51 0.00 -8.50 15.15
C MET A 51 -1.12 -8.53 16.21
N GLY A 52 -1.99 -7.52 16.24
CA GLY A 52 -3.13 -7.50 17.17
C GLY A 52 -4.09 -8.68 16.97
N VAL A 53 -4.43 -9.00 15.73
CA VAL A 53 -5.33 -10.13 15.39
C VAL A 53 -4.67 -11.48 15.68
N VAL A 54 -3.39 -11.65 15.32
CA VAL A 54 -2.65 -12.90 15.60
C VAL A 54 -2.55 -13.15 17.10
N ASN A 55 -2.28 -12.12 17.91
CA ASN A 55 -2.20 -12.25 19.37
C ASN A 55 -3.56 -12.56 20.00
N PHE A 56 -4.64 -11.98 19.47
CA PHE A 56 -6.01 -12.32 19.91
C PHE A 56 -6.37 -13.78 19.60
N ILE A 57 -6.07 -14.25 18.39
CA ILE A 57 -6.33 -15.64 17.98
C ILE A 57 -5.50 -16.62 18.81
N LYS A 58 -4.19 -16.35 19.01
CA LYS A 58 -3.31 -17.16 19.88
C LYS A 58 -3.86 -17.27 21.30
N SER A 59 -4.28 -16.15 21.89
CA SER A 59 -4.86 -16.12 23.24
C SER A 59 -6.15 -16.93 23.34
N ARG A 60 -7.00 -16.90 22.31
CA ARG A 60 -8.26 -17.66 22.27
C ARG A 60 -8.02 -19.17 22.17
N ILE A 61 -7.00 -19.59 21.41
CA ILE A 61 -6.63 -21.01 21.28
C ILE A 61 -6.05 -21.56 22.58
N GLN A 62 -5.15 -20.81 23.24
CA GLN A 62 -4.61 -21.21 24.55
C GLN A 62 -5.70 -21.41 25.61
N LYS A 63 -6.67 -20.49 25.69
CA LYS A 63 -7.81 -20.62 26.62
C LYS A 63 -8.64 -21.89 26.38
N ARG A 64 -8.85 -22.28 25.12
CA ARG A 64 -9.58 -23.51 24.76
C ARG A 64 -8.78 -24.78 25.10
N LYS A 65 -7.46 -24.78 24.90
CA LYS A 65 -6.60 -25.93 25.22
C LYS A 65 -6.56 -26.21 26.72
N ASN A 66 -6.56 -25.16 27.54
CA ASN A 66 -6.56 -25.30 29.01
C ASN A 66 -7.94 -25.66 29.59
N ALA A 67 -9.03 -25.36 28.89
CA ALA A 67 -10.39 -25.75 29.29
C ALA A 67 -10.73 -27.22 28.94
N SER A 68 -9.98 -27.85 28.04
CA SER A 68 -10.19 -29.23 27.59
C SER A 68 -9.37 -30.28 28.36
N SER A 69 -8.65 -29.87 29.41
CA SER A 69 -7.78 -30.74 30.22
C SER A 69 -8.23 -30.82 31.68
N LYS A 70 -9.52 -30.62 31.94
CA LYS A 70 -10.17 -30.84 33.25
C LYS A 70 -11.24 -31.91 33.14
#